data_AF-A0A3D1AQG0-F1
#
_entry.id   AF-A0A3D1AQG0-F1
#
_cell.length_a   1.000
_cell.length_b   1.000
_cell.length_c   1.000
_cell.angle_alpha   90.00
_cell.angle_beta   90.00
_cell.angle_gamma   90.00
#
_symmetry.space_group_name_H-M   'P 1'
#
loop_
_entity.id
_entity.type
_entity.pdbx_description
1 polymer ?
#
loop_
_entity_poly.entity_id
_entity_poly.type
_entity_poly.pdbx_seq_one_letter_code
_entity_poly.pdbx_strand_id
1 'polypeptide(L)'
;FSTTIMRFTLQIPARISPGLVSVLINKGGNTAAYSGGVVLLPPRPAFPAGGVANAFASTTGPVAPGEDLSIYGVNLGPAAAGGGIFDVNNGFSTMNSGVTVTFDGKPAPLLYVSAGQVNVQVPYEVAGKSTTEAVVSYFGSVGNITTLNVAATSPAIYSTIVNQDGTFNSASNPAPRGTYPTIYILGLGQVNPPVATGLPASLTQLSSAVAPVTVTMGGLDAGVYFAGLTPGSVGLGQVDAQVPLNAPTGMPLAMLVKVGGVATQPNINLYAK
;
A
#
# COMPACT_ATOMS: atom_id res chain seq x y z
N PHE A 1 -57.50 21.82 -7.72
CA PHE A 1 -56.35 21.67 -8.65
C PHE A 1 -55.66 20.36 -8.34
N SER A 2 -55.72 19.37 -9.23
CA SER A 2 -55.01 18.10 -9.04
C SER A 2 -53.57 18.30 -9.49
N THR A 3 -52.62 18.28 -8.56
CA THR A 3 -51.19 18.37 -8.89
C THR A 3 -50.75 17.02 -9.44
N THR A 4 -50.61 16.91 -10.76
CA THR A 4 -50.02 15.71 -11.36
C THR A 4 -48.52 15.70 -11.06
N ILE A 5 -48.09 14.79 -10.19
CA ILE A 5 -46.68 14.54 -9.93
C ILE A 5 -46.16 13.59 -11.02
N MET A 6 -45.25 14.08 -11.86
CA MET A 6 -44.48 13.23 -12.77
C MET A 6 -43.16 12.84 -12.10
N ARG A 7 -42.87 11.53 -12.06
CA ARG A 7 -41.58 10.99 -11.60
C ARG A 7 -40.89 10.34 -12.79
N PHE A 8 -39.61 10.64 -12.99
CA PHE A 8 -38.76 9.94 -13.95
C PHE A 8 -37.47 9.51 -13.25
N THR A 9 -36.94 8.36 -13.66
CA THR A 9 -35.64 7.86 -13.24
C THR A 9 -34.70 8.00 -14.41
N LEU A 10 -33.59 8.73 -14.22
CA LEU A 10 -32.54 8.85 -15.22
C LEU A 10 -31.34 8.01 -14.77
N GLN A 11 -30.99 7.00 -15.56
CA GLN A 11 -29.77 6.23 -15.32
C GLN A 11 -28.62 6.87 -16.11
N ILE A 12 -27.65 7.41 -15.39
CA ILE A 12 -26.48 8.06 -15.98
C ILE A 12 -25.22 7.28 -15.55
N PRO A 13 -24.30 6.96 -16.48
CA PRO A 13 -23.00 6.42 -16.12
C PRO A 13 -22.20 7.39 -15.24
N ALA A 14 -21.51 6.89 -14.23
CA ALA A 14 -20.62 7.73 -13.41
C ALA A 14 -19.54 8.40 -14.30
N ARG A 15 -19.39 9.73 -14.20
CA ARG A 15 -18.39 10.52 -14.96
C ARG A 15 -17.83 11.65 -14.11
N ILE A 16 -16.63 12.10 -14.44
CA ILE A 16 -15.91 13.20 -13.77
C ILE A 16 -16.25 14.61 -14.23
N SER A 17 -16.66 14.76 -15.47
CA SER A 17 -16.97 16.09 -15.99
C SER A 17 -18.39 16.44 -15.55
N PRO A 18 -18.58 17.52 -14.76
CA PRO A 18 -19.90 18.09 -14.56
C PRO A 18 -20.52 18.32 -15.94
N GLY A 19 -21.65 17.68 -16.20
CA GLY A 19 -22.45 17.92 -17.38
C GLY A 19 -23.55 18.91 -17.03
N LEU A 20 -23.81 19.88 -17.90
CA LEU A 20 -25.10 20.56 -17.84
C LEU A 20 -26.16 19.54 -18.25
N VAL A 21 -27.11 19.30 -17.36
CA VAL A 21 -28.30 18.52 -17.68
C VAL A 21 -29.44 19.51 -17.83
N SER A 22 -30.09 19.48 -18.99
CA SER A 22 -31.35 20.18 -19.22
C SER A 22 -32.46 19.16 -19.22
N VAL A 23 -33.44 19.36 -18.36
CA VAL A 23 -34.71 18.62 -18.41
C VAL A 23 -35.71 19.48 -19.16
N LEU A 24 -36.15 19.00 -20.32
CA LEU A 24 -37.20 19.64 -21.11
C LEU A 24 -38.51 18.86 -20.93
N ILE A 25 -39.58 19.59 -20.58
CA ILE A 25 -40.93 19.05 -20.48
C ILE A 25 -41.79 19.70 -21.57
N ASN A 26 -42.24 18.89 -22.52
CA ASN A 26 -43.09 19.34 -23.63
C ASN A 26 -44.54 18.93 -23.40
N LYS A 27 -45.49 19.86 -23.58
CA LYS A 27 -46.93 19.60 -23.57
C LYS A 27 -47.61 20.39 -24.69
N GLY A 28 -47.99 19.69 -25.76
CA GLY A 28 -48.49 20.34 -26.98
C GLY A 28 -47.42 21.26 -27.56
N GLY A 29 -47.77 22.53 -27.81
CA GLY A 29 -46.84 23.56 -28.28
C GLY A 29 -46.01 24.25 -27.18
N ASN A 30 -46.16 23.86 -25.92
CA ASN A 30 -45.45 24.49 -24.79
C ASN A 30 -44.26 23.66 -24.33
N THR A 31 -43.16 24.35 -24.01
CA THR A 31 -41.95 23.76 -23.43
C THR A 31 -41.61 24.45 -22.12
N ALA A 32 -41.38 23.67 -21.06
CA ALA A 32 -40.73 24.13 -19.84
C ALA A 32 -39.31 23.55 -19.79
N ALA A 33 -38.30 24.40 -19.55
CA ALA A 33 -36.92 23.99 -19.43
C ALA A 33 -36.40 24.24 -18.02
N TYR A 34 -35.80 23.22 -17.42
CA TYR A 34 -35.07 23.32 -16.16
C TYR A 34 -33.61 22.98 -16.45
N SER A 35 -32.72 23.95 -16.25
CA SER A 35 -31.28 23.80 -16.46
C SER A 35 -30.56 24.08 -15.14
N GLY A 36 -29.64 23.19 -14.77
CA GLY A 36 -28.79 23.33 -13.59
C GLY A 36 -27.59 22.39 -13.67
N GLY A 37 -26.58 22.62 -12.84
CA GLY A 37 -25.48 21.68 -12.69
C GLY A 37 -25.96 20.45 -11.92
N VAL A 38 -25.91 19.26 -12.55
CA VAL A 38 -26.07 17.98 -11.85
C VAL A 38 -24.71 17.30 -11.83
N VAL A 39 -24.16 17.08 -10.65
CA VAL A 39 -22.94 16.29 -10.47
C VAL A 39 -23.34 14.92 -9.97
N LEU A 40 -23.07 13.89 -10.77
CA LEU A 40 -23.24 12.50 -10.35
C LEU A 40 -21.89 11.91 -10.00
N LEU A 41 -21.73 11.61 -8.72
CA LEU A 41 -20.53 10.99 -8.19
C LEU A 41 -20.65 9.47 -8.26
N PRO A 42 -19.52 8.74 -8.34
CA PRO A 42 -19.50 7.30 -8.13
C PRO A 42 -20.13 6.92 -6.78
N PRO A 43 -20.60 5.67 -6.61
CA PRO A 43 -21.00 5.16 -5.31
C PRO A 43 -19.90 5.41 -4.27
N ARG A 44 -20.32 5.71 -3.04
CA ARG A 44 -19.40 6.08 -1.96
C ARG A 44 -18.36 4.97 -1.74
N PRO A 45 -17.05 5.27 -1.77
CA PRO A 45 -16.01 4.34 -1.36
C PRO A 45 -16.24 3.90 0.08
N ALA A 46 -16.09 2.60 0.36
CA ALA A 46 -16.15 2.12 1.72
C ALA A 46 -15.18 0.98 1.98
N PHE A 47 -14.52 1.04 3.14
CA PHE A 47 -13.67 -0.05 3.63
C PHE A 47 -13.69 -0.08 5.17
N PRO A 48 -13.67 -1.27 5.78
CA PRO A 48 -13.52 -1.42 7.22
C PRO A 48 -12.02 -1.38 7.61
N ALA A 49 -11.73 -1.14 8.90
CA ALA A 49 -10.36 -1.25 9.41
C ALA A 49 -9.75 -2.65 9.19
N GLY A 50 -10.58 -3.71 9.30
CA GLY A 50 -10.17 -5.08 8.96
C GLY A 50 -9.94 -5.34 7.47
N GLY A 51 -10.19 -4.36 6.59
CA GLY A 51 -9.85 -4.41 5.17
C GLY A 51 -8.46 -3.84 4.87
N VAL A 52 -7.73 -3.36 5.87
CA VAL A 52 -6.37 -2.82 5.70
C VAL A 52 -5.36 -3.87 6.10
N ALA A 53 -4.51 -4.27 5.15
CA ALA A 53 -3.51 -5.31 5.35
C ALA A 53 -2.15 -4.89 4.81
N ASN A 54 -1.09 -5.41 5.42
CA ASN A 54 0.25 -5.29 4.88
C ASN A 54 0.32 -5.98 3.50
N ALA A 55 0.87 -5.32 2.49
CA ALA A 55 0.84 -5.79 1.11
C ALA A 55 1.62 -7.10 0.86
N PHE A 56 2.58 -7.46 1.73
CA PHE A 56 3.37 -8.70 1.60
C PHE A 56 2.81 -9.87 2.40
N ALA A 57 2.26 -9.63 3.58
CA ALA A 57 1.72 -10.68 4.43
C ALA A 57 0.21 -10.92 4.24
N SER A 58 -0.51 -9.96 3.64
CA SER A 58 -1.98 -9.94 3.61
C SER A 58 -2.62 -10.08 5.01
N THR A 59 -1.90 -9.66 6.06
CA THR A 59 -2.37 -9.67 7.44
C THR A 59 -2.81 -8.28 7.87
N THR A 60 -3.90 -8.20 8.63
CA THR A 60 -4.36 -6.96 9.25
C THR A 60 -3.57 -6.66 10.52
N GLY A 61 -3.48 -5.38 10.88
CA GLY A 61 -2.67 -4.94 12.01
C GLY A 61 -2.60 -3.42 12.12
N PRO A 62 -1.75 -2.89 13.01
CA PRO A 62 -1.42 -1.48 12.99
C PRO A 62 -0.70 -1.12 11.69
N VAL A 63 -0.77 0.15 11.30
CA VAL A 63 -0.02 0.70 10.17
C VAL A 63 1.26 1.36 10.67
N ALA A 64 2.34 1.31 9.88
CA ALA A 64 3.61 1.93 10.20
C ALA A 64 3.99 3.06 9.21
N PRO A 65 4.78 4.06 9.64
CA PRO A 65 5.30 5.11 8.76
C PRO A 65 6.05 4.53 7.56
N GLY A 66 5.68 4.94 6.34
CA GLY A 66 6.35 4.53 5.10
C GLY A 66 5.98 3.13 4.59
N GLU A 67 5.12 2.40 5.30
CA GLU A 67 4.66 1.06 4.92
C GLU A 67 3.77 1.08 3.67
N ASP A 68 3.97 0.15 2.75
CA ASP A 68 3.02 -0.10 1.67
C ASP A 68 1.94 -1.09 2.10
N LEU A 69 0.68 -0.68 1.96
CA LEU A 69 -0.49 -1.44 2.37
C LEU A 69 -1.40 -1.76 1.19
N SER A 70 -2.25 -2.76 1.38
CA SER A 70 -3.46 -3.01 0.59
C SER A 70 -4.70 -2.65 1.40
N ILE A 71 -5.56 -1.80 0.83
CA ILE A 71 -6.88 -1.47 1.35
C ILE A 71 -7.92 -2.19 0.50
N TYR A 72 -8.67 -3.10 1.11
CA TYR A 72 -9.78 -3.84 0.51
C TYR A 72 -11.13 -3.27 0.91
N GLY A 73 -12.03 -3.13 -0.05
CA GLY A 73 -13.33 -2.52 0.16
C GLY A 73 -14.22 -2.57 -1.07
N VAL A 74 -15.15 -1.61 -1.15
CA VAL A 74 -16.09 -1.46 -2.25
C VAL A 74 -16.04 -0.05 -2.81
N ASN A 75 -16.25 0.07 -4.13
CA ASN A 75 -16.30 1.34 -4.85
C ASN A 75 -15.04 2.20 -4.65
N LEU A 76 -13.88 1.57 -4.41
CA LEU A 76 -12.65 2.30 -4.08
C LEU A 76 -12.04 3.02 -5.29
N GLY A 77 -12.40 2.60 -6.50
CA GLY A 77 -11.80 3.07 -7.73
C GLY A 77 -12.43 2.48 -9.00
N PRO A 78 -11.72 2.52 -10.14
CA PRO A 78 -12.24 2.09 -11.43
C PRO A 78 -12.44 0.56 -11.51
N ALA A 79 -13.37 0.13 -12.36
CA ALA A 79 -13.61 -1.29 -12.63
C ALA A 79 -12.41 -1.96 -13.32
N ALA A 80 -11.77 -1.25 -14.26
CA ALA A 80 -10.48 -1.66 -14.81
C ALA A 80 -9.38 -1.23 -13.85
N ALA A 81 -8.59 -2.19 -13.37
CA ALA A 81 -7.47 -1.92 -12.49
C ALA A 81 -6.37 -1.13 -13.20
N GLY A 82 -5.66 -0.29 -12.44
CA GLY A 82 -4.50 0.48 -12.89
C GLY A 82 -3.34 0.35 -11.92
N GLY A 83 -2.13 0.18 -12.47
CA GLY A 83 -0.89 0.27 -11.68
C GLY A 83 -0.59 1.70 -11.23
N GLY A 84 0.37 1.83 -10.33
CA GLY A 84 0.87 3.13 -9.86
C GLY A 84 1.40 3.98 -11.01
N ILE A 85 1.19 5.29 -10.90
CA ILE A 85 1.66 6.27 -11.88
C ILE A 85 2.76 7.07 -11.21
N PHE A 86 3.89 7.23 -11.91
CA PHE A 86 5.00 8.03 -11.41
C PHE A 86 4.75 9.53 -11.60
N ASP A 87 5.16 10.32 -10.63
CA ASP A 87 5.18 11.78 -10.69
C ASP A 87 6.48 12.30 -11.34
N VAL A 88 6.64 13.63 -11.41
CA VAL A 88 7.81 14.28 -12.01
C VAL A 88 9.12 14.02 -11.26
N ASN A 89 9.04 13.53 -10.02
CA ASN A 89 10.18 13.20 -9.16
C ASN A 89 10.48 11.70 -9.16
N ASN A 90 9.89 10.93 -10.08
CA ASN A 90 9.91 9.46 -10.09
C ASN A 90 9.33 8.82 -8.83
N GLY A 91 8.54 9.56 -8.06
CA GLY A 91 7.76 9.05 -6.94
C GLY A 91 6.38 8.55 -7.37
N PHE A 92 5.62 7.92 -6.49
CA PHE A 92 4.23 7.55 -6.80
C PHE A 92 3.29 8.76 -6.66
N SER A 93 2.40 8.95 -7.64
CA SER A 93 1.37 9.98 -7.61
C SER A 93 0.37 9.74 -6.47
N THR A 94 -0.06 10.82 -5.82
CA THR A 94 -1.12 10.80 -4.79
C THR A 94 -2.53 10.81 -5.40
N MET A 95 -2.64 10.84 -6.74
CA MET A 95 -3.89 10.71 -7.48
C MET A 95 -3.69 9.76 -8.67
N ASN A 96 -4.55 8.76 -8.79
CA ASN A 96 -4.52 7.80 -9.89
C ASN A 96 -5.96 7.46 -10.30
N SER A 97 -6.29 7.66 -11.58
CA SER A 97 -7.62 7.34 -12.12
C SER A 97 -8.76 7.95 -11.31
N GLY A 98 -8.55 9.13 -10.72
CA GLY A 98 -9.53 9.81 -9.86
C GLY A 98 -9.62 9.33 -8.41
N VAL A 99 -8.86 8.30 -8.05
CA VAL A 99 -8.72 7.84 -6.67
C VAL A 99 -7.70 8.72 -5.97
N THR A 100 -8.01 9.08 -4.73
CA THR A 100 -7.09 9.68 -3.77
C THR A 100 -7.26 8.97 -2.43
N VAL A 101 -6.16 8.83 -1.70
CA VAL A 101 -6.18 8.32 -0.33
C VAL A 101 -5.50 9.34 0.56
N THR A 102 -6.05 9.56 1.75
CA THR A 102 -5.45 10.45 2.75
C THR A 102 -5.34 9.76 4.10
N PHE A 103 -4.33 10.16 4.88
CA PHE A 103 -4.16 9.83 6.28
C PHE A 103 -4.11 11.14 7.08
N ASP A 104 -5.09 11.39 7.94
CA ASP A 104 -5.27 12.67 8.65
C ASP A 104 -5.28 13.89 7.69
N GLY A 105 -5.91 13.72 6.52
CA GLY A 105 -5.96 14.71 5.45
C GLY A 105 -4.67 14.88 4.63
N LYS A 106 -3.59 14.16 4.95
CA LYS A 106 -2.35 14.13 4.15
C LYS A 106 -2.50 13.17 2.97
N PRO A 107 -2.30 13.61 1.72
CA PRO A 107 -2.35 12.73 0.55
C PRO A 107 -1.30 11.62 0.61
N ALA A 108 -1.70 10.42 0.19
CA ALA A 108 -0.87 9.23 0.23
C ALA A 108 -0.55 8.73 -1.21
N PRO A 109 0.70 8.32 -1.49
CA PRO A 109 1.12 7.80 -2.80
C PRO A 109 0.41 6.49 -3.16
N LEU A 110 -0.04 6.35 -4.42
CA LEU A 110 -0.83 5.21 -4.89
C LEU A 110 -0.03 4.28 -5.79
N LEU A 111 0.09 3.01 -5.39
CA LEU A 111 0.83 1.96 -6.09
C LEU A 111 -0.07 1.11 -6.98
N TYR A 112 -1.38 1.06 -6.67
CA TYR A 112 -2.37 0.29 -7.44
C TYR A 112 -3.77 0.79 -7.10
N VAL A 113 -4.67 0.83 -8.09
CA VAL A 113 -6.07 1.22 -7.88
C VAL A 113 -7.03 0.29 -8.64
N SER A 114 -8.13 -0.08 -7.99
CA SER A 114 -9.24 -0.83 -8.57
C SER A 114 -10.52 -0.59 -7.75
N ALA A 115 -11.65 -1.13 -8.20
CA ALA A 115 -12.92 -1.01 -7.49
C ALA A 115 -12.94 -1.71 -6.12
N GLY A 116 -12.13 -2.77 -5.94
CA GLY A 116 -12.11 -3.59 -4.72
C GLY A 116 -10.84 -3.48 -3.88
N GLN A 117 -9.77 -2.89 -4.42
CA GLN A 117 -8.46 -2.80 -3.77
C GLN A 117 -7.71 -1.54 -4.19
N VAL A 118 -7.05 -0.90 -3.24
CA VAL A 118 -6.06 0.17 -3.47
C VAL A 118 -4.78 -0.20 -2.73
N ASN A 119 -3.63 -0.14 -3.40
CA ASN A 119 -2.34 -0.20 -2.72
C ASN A 119 -1.78 1.20 -2.56
N VAL A 120 -1.32 1.51 -1.35
CA VAL A 120 -0.98 2.87 -0.93
C VAL A 120 0.19 2.84 0.03
N GLN A 121 1.06 3.85 -0.05
CA GLN A 121 2.09 4.07 0.96
C GLN A 121 1.52 4.90 2.11
N VAL A 122 1.66 4.43 3.34
CA VAL A 122 1.34 5.21 4.54
C VAL A 122 2.34 6.37 4.64
N PRO A 123 1.87 7.63 4.76
CA PRO A 123 2.78 8.77 4.90
C PRO A 123 3.68 8.63 6.14
N TYR A 124 4.96 8.98 6.02
CA TYR A 124 5.89 8.98 7.16
C TYR A 124 5.43 9.89 8.31
N GLU A 125 4.59 10.88 8.01
CA GLU A 125 3.99 11.85 8.92
C GLU A 125 3.03 11.27 9.95
N VAL A 126 2.66 9.98 9.84
CA VAL A 126 1.92 9.29 10.91
C VAL A 126 2.81 8.92 12.10
N ALA A 127 4.14 9.02 11.97
CA ALA A 127 5.09 8.66 13.02
C ALA A 127 4.79 9.36 14.35
N GLY A 128 4.88 8.59 15.45
CA GLY A 128 4.64 9.07 16.81
C GLY A 128 3.16 9.19 17.20
N LYS A 129 2.22 8.96 16.28
CA LYS A 129 0.78 8.89 16.61
C LYS A 129 0.41 7.51 17.16
N SER A 130 -0.67 7.45 17.93
CA SER A 130 -1.32 6.19 18.34
C SER A 130 -2.32 5.68 17.30
N THR A 131 -2.95 6.60 16.56
CA THR A 131 -3.97 6.31 15.56
C THR A 131 -3.89 7.32 14.42
N THR A 132 -4.43 6.95 13.25
CA THR A 132 -4.57 7.82 12.08
C THR A 132 -5.92 7.57 11.39
N GLU A 133 -6.48 8.59 10.75
CA GLU A 133 -7.74 8.52 10.01
C GLU A 133 -7.47 8.36 8.51
N ALA A 134 -7.80 7.19 7.97
CA ALA A 134 -7.68 6.92 6.54
C ALA A 134 -9.00 7.20 5.80
N VAL A 135 -8.92 7.87 4.66
CA VAL A 135 -10.06 8.16 3.78
C VAL A 135 -9.70 7.90 2.33
N VAL A 136 -10.53 7.11 1.63
CA VAL A 136 -10.46 6.94 0.17
C VAL A 136 -11.52 7.82 -0.47
N SER A 137 -11.16 8.58 -1.49
CA SER A 137 -12.11 9.32 -2.33
C SER A 137 -11.95 8.92 -3.80
N TYR A 138 -13.07 8.76 -4.50
CA TYR A 138 -13.08 8.40 -5.91
C TYR A 138 -13.92 9.42 -6.71
N PHE A 139 -13.25 10.20 -7.55
CA PHE A 139 -13.84 11.30 -8.33
C PHE A 139 -14.69 12.26 -7.50
N GLY A 140 -14.20 12.63 -6.30
CA GLY A 140 -14.89 13.53 -5.38
C GLY A 140 -15.96 12.87 -4.51
N SER A 141 -16.30 11.59 -4.75
CA SER A 141 -17.09 10.78 -3.82
C SER A 141 -16.23 10.42 -2.60
N VAL A 142 -16.48 11.06 -1.47
CA VAL A 142 -15.69 10.88 -0.24
C VAL A 142 -16.19 9.67 0.56
N GLY A 143 -15.28 8.74 0.84
CA GLY A 143 -15.59 7.51 1.56
C GLY A 143 -15.89 7.69 3.05
N ASN A 144 -16.00 6.57 3.78
CA ASN A 144 -16.01 6.61 5.24
C ASN A 144 -14.63 6.95 5.80
N ILE A 145 -14.62 7.56 6.99
CA ILE A 145 -13.42 7.69 7.80
C ILE A 145 -13.18 6.34 8.47
N THR A 146 -11.97 5.81 8.33
CA THR A 146 -11.54 4.57 8.98
C THR A 146 -10.37 4.89 9.91
N THR A 147 -10.56 4.74 11.21
CA THR A 147 -9.49 4.90 12.20
C THR A 147 -8.63 3.63 12.23
N LEU A 148 -7.32 3.82 12.08
CA LEU A 148 -6.31 2.76 12.10
C LEU A 148 -5.35 3.00 13.26
N ASN A 149 -4.95 1.92 13.94
CA ASN A 149 -3.89 1.98 14.93
C ASN A 149 -2.55 2.23 14.23
N VAL A 150 -1.68 3.02 14.86
CA VAL A 150 -0.33 3.30 14.36
C VAL A 150 0.68 2.63 15.26
N ALA A 151 1.65 1.94 14.67
CA ALA A 151 2.82 1.40 15.34
C ALA A 151 4.09 2.00 14.76
N ALA A 152 5.20 1.93 15.51
CA ALA A 152 6.49 2.40 15.00
C ALA A 152 6.98 1.57 13.80
N THR A 153 6.64 0.28 13.77
CA THR A 153 7.07 -0.72 12.78
C THR A 153 5.97 -1.76 12.60
N SER A 154 5.78 -2.26 11.38
CA SER A 154 4.82 -3.33 11.05
C SER A 154 5.44 -4.26 10.00
N PRO A 155 6.48 -5.03 10.37
CA PRO A 155 7.33 -5.71 9.41
C PRO A 155 6.64 -6.91 8.75
N ALA A 156 6.79 -7.03 7.43
CA ALA A 156 6.37 -8.21 6.68
C ALA A 156 7.30 -8.52 5.52
N ILE A 157 7.64 -9.79 5.32
CA ILE A 157 8.60 -10.23 4.31
C ILE A 157 7.89 -10.66 3.03
N TYR A 158 8.47 -10.35 1.86
CA TYR A 158 8.03 -10.96 0.62
C TYR A 158 8.46 -12.44 0.59
N SER A 159 7.58 -13.36 0.19
CA SER A 159 7.85 -14.79 0.28
C SER A 159 9.05 -15.26 -0.56
N THR A 160 9.43 -14.50 -1.58
CA THR A 160 10.58 -14.82 -2.43
C THR A 160 11.83 -14.12 -1.92
N ILE A 161 12.85 -14.92 -1.58
CA ILE A 161 14.18 -14.47 -1.18
C ILE A 161 15.11 -14.54 -2.39
N VAL A 162 16.05 -13.60 -2.49
CA VAL A 162 17.06 -13.57 -3.56
C VAL A 162 18.41 -13.93 -2.96
N ASN A 163 19.09 -14.94 -3.51
CA ASN A 163 20.45 -15.29 -3.11
C ASN A 163 21.43 -14.19 -3.50
N GLN A 164 22.63 -14.19 -2.89
CA GLN A 164 23.67 -13.21 -3.19
C GLN A 164 24.13 -13.23 -4.67
N ASP A 165 23.94 -14.35 -5.37
CA ASP A 165 24.25 -14.50 -6.80
C ASP A 165 23.11 -14.01 -7.73
N GLY A 166 22.03 -13.47 -7.17
CA GLY A 166 20.87 -12.97 -7.90
C GLY A 166 19.82 -14.02 -8.25
N THR A 167 20.05 -15.30 -7.94
CA THR A 167 19.05 -16.35 -8.16
C THR A 167 17.95 -16.33 -7.10
N PHE A 168 16.73 -16.75 -7.45
CA PHE A 168 15.70 -16.97 -6.43
C PHE A 168 16.06 -18.17 -5.55
N ASN A 169 15.98 -17.99 -4.24
CA ASN A 169 16.25 -19.04 -3.27
C ASN A 169 15.19 -20.15 -3.37
N SER A 170 15.64 -21.39 -3.46
CA SER A 170 14.79 -22.57 -3.53
C SER A 170 15.56 -23.82 -3.14
N ALA A 171 14.90 -24.97 -3.07
CA ALA A 171 15.58 -26.25 -2.87
C ALA A 171 16.60 -26.56 -3.99
N SER A 172 16.37 -26.09 -5.22
CA SER A 172 17.29 -26.25 -6.34
C SER A 172 18.39 -25.19 -6.37
N ASN A 173 18.15 -24.02 -5.79
CA ASN A 173 19.09 -22.90 -5.68
C ASN A 173 19.27 -22.48 -4.21
N PRO A 174 19.84 -23.33 -3.34
CA PRO A 174 20.07 -22.98 -1.95
C PRO A 174 21.25 -21.98 -1.82
N ALA A 175 21.15 -21.08 -0.86
CA ALA A 175 22.19 -20.11 -0.51
C ALA A 175 23.36 -20.82 0.18
N PRO A 176 24.62 -20.64 -0.25
CA PRO A 176 25.76 -21.12 0.52
C PRO A 176 25.82 -20.46 1.89
N ARG A 177 26.20 -21.22 2.93
CA ARG A 177 26.57 -20.66 4.23
C ARG A 177 27.57 -19.52 4.09
N GLY A 178 27.42 -18.48 4.91
CA GLY A 178 28.28 -17.30 4.90
C GLY A 178 27.95 -16.25 3.83
N THR A 179 27.05 -16.55 2.89
CA THR A 179 26.54 -15.59 1.90
C THR A 179 25.41 -14.72 2.46
N TYR A 180 25.05 -13.66 1.73
CA TYR A 180 24.08 -12.64 2.14
C TYR A 180 22.88 -12.61 1.18
N PRO A 181 21.88 -13.48 1.35
CA PRO A 181 20.61 -13.34 0.65
C PRO A 181 19.90 -12.02 0.99
N THR A 182 19.23 -11.46 0.00
CA THR A 182 18.38 -10.27 0.11
C THR A 182 16.94 -10.68 0.41
N ILE A 183 16.43 -10.16 1.52
CA ILE A 183 15.08 -10.39 2.03
C ILE A 183 14.28 -9.09 1.87
N TYR A 184 13.34 -9.04 0.94
CA TYR A 184 12.48 -7.87 0.76
C TYR A 184 11.44 -7.78 1.89
N ILE A 185 11.26 -6.58 2.41
CA ILE A 185 10.45 -6.33 3.60
C ILE A 185 9.68 -5.01 3.48
N LEU A 186 8.46 -4.95 4.03
CA LEU A 186 7.69 -3.72 4.21
C LEU A 186 7.56 -3.37 5.69
N GLY A 187 7.19 -2.13 5.98
CA GLY A 187 6.87 -1.69 7.34
C GLY A 187 8.06 -1.57 8.29
N LEU A 188 9.23 -1.19 7.74
CA LEU A 188 10.44 -0.87 8.51
C LEU A 188 10.25 0.30 9.49
N GLY A 189 9.27 1.17 9.24
CA GLY A 189 9.08 2.41 9.98
C GLY A 189 10.02 3.52 9.49
N GLN A 190 10.39 4.43 10.38
CA GLN A 190 11.31 5.53 10.09
C GLN A 190 12.71 5.02 9.69
N VAL A 191 13.34 5.74 8.75
CA VAL A 191 14.69 5.43 8.24
C VAL A 191 15.62 6.64 8.37
N ASN A 192 16.93 6.39 8.34
CA ASN A 192 17.97 7.41 8.42
C ASN A 192 19.06 7.17 7.35
N PRO A 193 19.35 8.14 6.46
CA PRO A 193 18.67 9.43 6.29
C PRO A 193 17.16 9.28 6.00
N PRO A 194 16.32 10.27 6.36
CA PRO A 194 14.89 10.20 6.09
C PRO A 194 14.61 10.32 4.59
N VAL A 195 13.61 9.56 4.12
CA VAL A 195 13.07 9.65 2.76
C VAL A 195 11.68 10.26 2.83
N ALA A 196 11.39 11.24 1.98
CA ALA A 196 10.07 11.86 1.95
C ALA A 196 9.01 10.88 1.41
N THR A 197 7.78 11.01 1.93
CA THR A 197 6.62 10.23 1.47
C THR A 197 6.49 10.30 -0.05
N GLY A 198 6.34 9.13 -0.69
CA GLY A 198 6.16 8.99 -2.14
C GLY A 198 7.44 9.00 -2.96
N LEU A 199 8.58 9.41 -2.41
CA LEU A 199 9.85 9.45 -3.15
C LEU A 199 10.60 8.12 -3.08
N PRO A 200 11.33 7.75 -4.15
CA PRO A 200 12.19 6.58 -4.11
C PRO A 200 13.41 6.81 -3.21
N ALA A 201 13.89 5.75 -2.57
CA ALA A 201 15.15 5.80 -1.84
C ALA A 201 16.33 6.11 -2.77
N SER A 202 17.33 6.83 -2.26
CA SER A 202 18.49 7.25 -3.06
C SER A 202 19.28 6.07 -3.62
N LEU A 203 19.76 6.21 -4.87
CA LEU A 203 20.62 5.24 -5.54
C LEU A 203 22.07 5.26 -5.04
N THR A 204 22.48 6.32 -4.33
CA THR A 204 23.88 6.56 -3.93
C THR A 204 24.07 6.68 -2.42
N GLN A 205 23.00 6.94 -1.67
CA GLN A 205 23.04 7.04 -0.20
C GLN A 205 22.01 6.09 0.41
N LEU A 206 22.49 5.06 1.11
CA LEU A 206 21.62 4.10 1.75
C LEU A 206 20.89 4.74 2.95
N SER A 207 19.59 4.42 3.08
CA SER A 207 18.76 4.82 4.21
C SER A 207 18.42 3.60 5.04
N SER A 208 18.97 3.50 6.24
CA SER A 208 18.82 2.35 7.14
C SER A 208 17.63 2.51 8.07
N ALA A 209 17.03 1.39 8.48
CA ALA A 209 15.98 1.40 9.49
C ALA A 209 16.49 2.04 10.80
N VAL A 210 15.69 2.94 11.39
CA VAL A 210 16.00 3.52 12.70
C VAL A 210 15.80 2.50 13.82
N ALA A 211 14.74 1.68 13.69
CA ALA A 211 14.47 0.60 14.64
C ALA A 211 15.49 -0.54 14.46
N PRO A 212 15.91 -1.21 15.56
CA PRO A 212 16.85 -2.32 15.47
C PRO A 212 16.26 -3.50 14.69
N VAL A 213 17.06 -4.09 13.80
CA VAL A 213 16.68 -5.25 12.98
C VAL A 213 17.50 -6.47 13.38
N THR A 214 16.81 -7.58 13.64
CA THR A 214 17.44 -8.88 13.94
C THR A 214 16.87 -9.95 13.04
N VAL A 215 17.70 -10.92 12.65
CA VAL A 215 17.29 -12.04 11.80
C VAL A 215 17.69 -13.35 12.45
N THR A 216 16.81 -14.34 12.42
CA THR A 216 17.16 -15.73 12.70
C THR A 216 16.85 -16.62 11.50
N MET A 217 17.68 -17.64 11.30
CA MET A 217 17.54 -18.64 10.24
C MET A 217 17.71 -20.03 10.86
N GLY A 218 16.64 -20.82 10.88
CA GLY A 218 16.64 -22.13 11.53
C GLY A 218 16.87 -22.06 13.04
N GLY A 219 16.45 -20.95 13.67
CA GLY A 219 16.66 -20.69 15.10
C GLY A 219 18.06 -20.18 15.48
N LEU A 220 18.96 -20.03 14.51
CA LEU A 220 20.29 -19.44 14.71
C LEU A 220 20.27 -17.95 14.39
N ASP A 221 20.98 -17.14 15.17
CA ASP A 221 21.17 -15.72 14.88
C ASP A 221 21.95 -15.55 13.56
N ALA A 222 21.39 -14.73 12.68
CA ALA A 222 21.99 -14.37 11.40
C ALA A 222 22.45 -12.90 11.45
N GLY A 223 23.73 -12.67 11.14
CA GLY A 223 24.32 -11.34 11.18
C GLY A 223 23.70 -10.43 10.10
N VAL A 224 23.13 -9.30 10.50
CA VAL A 224 22.54 -8.32 9.58
C VAL A 224 23.65 -7.43 9.04
N TYR A 225 23.87 -7.49 7.73
CA TYR A 225 24.83 -6.63 7.02
C TYR A 225 24.19 -5.29 6.64
N PHE A 226 22.93 -5.33 6.19
CA PHE A 226 22.16 -4.15 5.87
C PHE A 226 20.67 -4.38 6.18
N ALA A 227 20.01 -3.34 6.68
CA ALA A 227 18.56 -3.28 6.82
C ALA A 227 18.08 -1.84 6.58
N GLY A 228 17.32 -1.62 5.51
CA GLY A 228 16.95 -0.28 5.07
C GLY A 228 16.11 -0.30 3.81
N LEU A 229 15.85 0.87 3.23
CA LEU A 229 15.11 0.97 1.98
C LEU A 229 15.94 0.46 0.80
N THR A 230 15.28 -0.25 -0.12
CA THR A 230 15.86 -0.69 -1.38
C THR A 230 16.08 0.52 -2.29
N PRO A 231 17.31 0.78 -2.75
CA PRO A 231 17.61 1.91 -3.62
C PRO A 231 16.70 1.97 -4.86
N GLY A 232 16.19 3.16 -5.18
CA GLY A 232 15.29 3.37 -6.32
C GLY A 232 13.84 2.95 -6.09
N SER A 233 13.51 2.34 -4.96
CA SER A 233 12.15 1.91 -4.63
C SER A 233 11.46 2.86 -3.66
N VAL A 234 10.13 2.95 -3.73
CA VAL A 234 9.29 3.65 -2.75
C VAL A 234 8.74 2.62 -1.78
N GLY A 235 8.90 2.83 -0.47
CA GLY A 235 8.32 1.97 0.59
C GLY A 235 8.97 0.59 0.78
N LEU A 236 9.56 0.02 -0.27
CA LEU A 236 10.24 -1.27 -0.23
C LEU A 236 11.54 -1.22 0.57
N GLY A 237 11.63 -2.07 1.58
CA GLY A 237 12.85 -2.36 2.32
C GLY A 237 13.53 -3.64 1.84
N GLN A 238 14.80 -3.77 2.22
CA GLN A 238 15.55 -5.00 2.15
C GLN A 238 16.34 -5.25 3.44
N VAL A 239 16.55 -6.53 3.73
CA VAL A 239 17.48 -7.00 4.75
C VAL A 239 18.45 -7.97 4.10
N ASP A 240 19.74 -7.64 4.16
CA ASP A 240 20.82 -8.52 3.73
C ASP A 240 21.42 -9.15 4.99
N ALA A 241 21.19 -10.45 5.17
CA ALA A 241 21.57 -11.17 6.39
C ALA A 241 22.43 -12.40 6.05
N GLN A 242 23.49 -12.61 6.82
CA GLN A 242 24.42 -13.70 6.60
C GLN A 242 23.77 -15.05 6.95
N VAL A 243 23.80 -16.00 6.02
CA VAL A 243 23.46 -17.39 6.32
C VAL A 243 24.45 -17.93 7.37
N PRO A 244 24.01 -18.36 8.57
CA PRO A 244 24.94 -18.79 9.61
C PRO A 244 25.88 -19.90 9.15
N LEU A 245 27.16 -19.82 9.52
CA LEU A 245 28.18 -20.80 9.11
C LEU A 245 27.88 -22.24 9.57
N ASN A 246 27.08 -22.36 10.62
CA ASN A 246 26.61 -23.63 11.20
C ASN A 246 25.13 -23.94 10.88
N ALA A 247 24.51 -23.22 9.93
CA ALA A 247 23.11 -23.43 9.58
C ALA A 247 22.85 -24.84 9.03
N PRO A 248 21.82 -25.58 9.47
CA PRO A 248 21.46 -26.87 8.89
C PRO A 248 21.30 -26.80 7.36
N THR A 249 21.60 -27.89 6.66
CA THR A 249 21.46 -27.99 5.20
C THR A 249 20.53 -29.14 4.84
N GLY A 250 20.03 -29.15 3.59
CA GLY A 250 19.15 -30.21 3.08
C GLY A 250 17.67 -30.07 3.49
N MET A 251 17.33 -29.10 4.35
CA MET A 251 15.95 -28.72 4.68
C MET A 251 15.81 -27.19 4.69
N PRO A 252 14.60 -26.66 4.44
CA PRO A 252 14.35 -25.23 4.59
C PRO A 252 14.55 -24.77 6.04
N LEU A 253 15.23 -23.64 6.20
CA LEU A 253 15.41 -22.93 7.45
C LEU A 253 14.26 -21.94 7.63
N ALA A 254 13.50 -22.10 8.72
CA ALA A 254 12.51 -21.09 9.10
C ALA A 254 13.20 -19.75 9.37
N MET A 255 12.74 -18.70 8.70
CA MET A 255 13.23 -17.35 8.90
C MET A 255 12.31 -16.55 9.80
N LEU A 256 12.92 -15.71 10.63
CA LEU A 256 12.21 -14.71 11.40
C LEU A 256 13.01 -13.42 11.36
N VAL A 257 12.40 -12.34 10.88
CA VAL A 257 12.96 -10.99 11.01
C VAL A 257 12.16 -10.27 12.09
N LYS A 258 12.85 -9.53 12.95
CA LYS A 258 12.23 -8.58 13.86
C LYS A 258 12.72 -7.18 13.57
N VAL A 259 11.82 -6.21 13.60
CA VAL A 259 12.11 -4.79 13.46
C VAL A 259 11.52 -4.09 14.68
N GLY A 260 12.36 -3.42 15.49
CA GLY A 260 11.90 -2.80 16.74
C GLY A 260 11.31 -3.80 17.75
N GLY A 261 11.69 -5.08 17.64
CA GLY A 261 11.12 -6.17 18.46
C GLY A 261 9.83 -6.78 17.92
N VAL A 262 9.20 -6.20 16.90
CA VAL A 262 8.00 -6.76 16.24
C VAL A 262 8.43 -7.82 15.23
N ALA A 263 7.83 -9.00 15.28
CA ALA A 263 8.14 -10.12 14.39
C ALA A 263 7.35 -10.06 13.07
N THR A 264 7.98 -10.53 12.00
CA THR A 264 7.31 -10.79 10.71
C THR A 264 6.39 -12.00 10.78
N GLN A 265 5.58 -12.19 9.74
CA GLN A 265 4.74 -13.38 9.61
C GLN A 265 5.55 -14.68 9.61
N PRO A 266 4.99 -15.80 10.11
CA PRO A 266 5.67 -17.09 10.10
C PRO A 266 5.71 -17.71 8.69
N ASN A 267 6.31 -18.89 8.58
CA ASN A 267 6.33 -19.73 7.37
C ASN A 267 7.07 -19.14 6.16
N ILE A 268 7.98 -18.19 6.38
CA ILE A 268 8.97 -17.79 5.38
C ILE A 268 10.22 -18.65 5.59
N ASN A 269 10.71 -19.26 4.51
CA ASN A 269 11.79 -20.24 4.59
C ASN A 269 12.94 -19.90 3.65
N LEU A 270 14.17 -20.18 4.09
CA LEU A 270 15.39 -20.08 3.31
C LEU A 270 16.01 -21.47 3.13
N TYR A 271 16.40 -21.83 1.91
CA TYR A 271 17.19 -23.02 1.64
C TYR A 271 18.69 -22.70 1.71
N ALA A 272 19.45 -23.48 2.47
CA ALA A 272 20.89 -23.30 2.64
C ALA A 272 21.70 -24.55 2.22
N LYS A 273 22.93 -24.34 1.74
CA LYS A 273 23.92 -25.38 1.39
C LYS A 273 25.30 -25.13 2.00
#